data_AF-A0A502WQ34-F1
#
_entry.id   AF-A0A502WQ34-F1
#
_cell.length_a   1.000
_cell.length_b   1.000
_cell.length_c   1.000
_cell.angle_alpha   90.00
_cell.angle_beta   90.00
_cell.angle_gamma   90.00
#
_symmetry.space_group_name_H-M   'P 1'
#
loop_
_entity.id
_entity.type
_entity.pdbx_description
1 polymer ?
#
loop_
_entity_poly.entity_id
_entity_poly.type
_entity_poly.pdbx_seq_one_letter_code
_entity_poly.pdbx_strand_id
1 'polypeptide(L)'
;MANKHTVATDALETLGTHPIPDNSGRDAIHLAVEPVVAGVRLRPGERVKIEKGCAVPARHDATGIVDPFLGGLVQSGQRFWFVVLPRTITSLRHVWSHPSFPEEATFHADADEHYVAPAPPNKETSEAWLREFVKNSDCPGYEAVMAAAVGDGAESWDDDYLHFNGQDAHGKIPPEFWDHVEVVTGQKITKRAIYFSCGC
;
A
#
# COMPACT_ATOMS: atom_id res chain seq x y z
N MET A 1 18.80 -35.53 -25.93
CA MET A 1 19.39 -34.29 -25.39
C MET A 1 18.29 -33.25 -25.37
N ALA A 2 17.91 -32.74 -24.19
CA ALA A 2 16.86 -31.74 -24.07
C ALA A 2 17.36 -30.41 -24.64
N ASN A 3 16.69 -29.89 -25.66
CA ASN A 3 17.00 -28.59 -26.25
C ASN A 3 16.59 -27.53 -25.24
N LYS A 4 17.56 -26.97 -24.52
CA LYS A 4 17.33 -25.91 -23.54
C LYS A 4 16.97 -24.66 -24.32
N HIS A 5 15.67 -24.38 -24.44
CA HIS A 5 15.20 -23.10 -24.97
C HIS A 5 15.74 -21.98 -24.06
N THR A 6 16.83 -21.34 -24.46
CA THR A 6 17.25 -20.06 -23.90
C THR A 6 16.16 -19.06 -24.25
N VAL A 7 15.50 -18.54 -23.22
CA VAL A 7 14.47 -17.51 -23.36
C VAL A 7 15.13 -16.32 -24.05
N ALA A 8 14.59 -15.93 -25.20
CA ALA A 8 15.00 -14.70 -25.87
C ALA A 8 14.79 -13.52 -24.91
N THR A 9 15.67 -12.52 -24.96
CA THR A 9 15.63 -11.32 -24.12
C THR A 9 14.20 -10.79 -23.96
N ASP A 10 13.78 -10.57 -22.72
CA ASP A 10 12.43 -10.09 -22.38
C ASP A 10 12.19 -8.72 -23.04
N ALA A 11 11.13 -8.60 -23.85
CA ALA A 11 10.82 -7.35 -24.53
C ALA A 11 10.56 -6.20 -23.56
N LEU A 12 10.11 -6.49 -22.33
CA LEU A 12 9.92 -5.49 -21.28
C LEU A 12 11.24 -4.87 -20.82
N GLU A 13 12.33 -5.64 -20.79
CA GLU A 13 13.67 -5.16 -20.40
C GLU A 13 14.24 -4.16 -21.42
N THR A 14 13.91 -4.34 -22.70
CA THR A 14 14.49 -3.56 -23.80
C THR A 14 13.59 -2.46 -24.34
N LEU A 15 12.28 -2.49 -24.04
CA LEU A 15 11.31 -1.48 -24.51
C LEU A 15 11.73 -0.05 -24.10
N GLY A 16 11.80 0.83 -25.10
CA GLY A 16 12.25 2.22 -24.93
C GLY A 16 13.77 2.42 -25.04
N THR A 17 14.52 1.39 -25.42
CA THR A 17 15.97 1.46 -25.71
C THR A 17 16.28 1.15 -27.18
N HIS A 18 17.54 1.32 -27.60
CA HIS A 18 18.10 0.82 -28.87
C HIS A 18 19.33 -0.01 -28.43
N PRO A 19 19.66 -1.24 -28.91
CA PRO A 19 19.08 -2.13 -29.91
C PRO A 19 18.60 -3.49 -29.36
N ILE A 20 17.71 -4.10 -30.13
CA ILE A 20 17.25 -5.49 -30.01
C ILE A 20 18.37 -6.37 -30.61
N PRO A 21 19.06 -7.26 -29.87
CA PRO A 21 20.07 -8.14 -30.48
C PRO A 21 19.44 -9.02 -31.57
N ASP A 22 20.21 -9.41 -32.59
CA ASP A 22 19.73 -10.13 -33.79
C ASP A 22 18.96 -11.43 -33.51
N ASN A 23 19.04 -11.94 -32.27
CA ASN A 23 18.37 -13.14 -31.78
C ASN A 23 17.08 -12.87 -30.98
N SER A 24 16.57 -11.65 -31.00
CA SER A 24 15.34 -11.33 -30.26
C SER A 24 14.15 -11.95 -30.96
N GLY A 25 13.49 -12.87 -30.27
CA GLY A 25 12.28 -13.52 -30.75
C GLY A 25 11.11 -12.54 -30.85
N ARG A 26 9.96 -13.05 -31.28
CA ARG A 26 8.70 -12.31 -31.18
C ARG A 26 8.21 -12.39 -29.74
N ASP A 27 7.74 -11.26 -29.23
CA ASP A 27 7.17 -11.16 -27.90
C ASP A 27 5.96 -10.21 -27.90
N ALA A 28 5.08 -10.37 -26.93
CA ALA A 28 3.89 -9.55 -26.75
C ALA A 28 3.88 -8.94 -25.35
N ILE A 29 3.67 -7.62 -25.28
CA ILE A 29 3.66 -6.86 -24.03
C ILE A 29 2.28 -6.30 -23.74
N HIS A 30 1.92 -6.23 -22.46
CA HIS A 30 0.74 -5.51 -21.99
C HIS A 30 1.15 -4.09 -21.54
N LEU A 31 0.41 -3.08 -21.98
CA LEU A 31 0.62 -1.69 -21.58
C LEU A 31 -0.53 -1.24 -20.68
N ALA A 32 -0.19 -0.59 -19.56
CA ALA A 32 -1.21 0.01 -18.71
C ALA A 32 -1.72 1.31 -19.32
N VAL A 33 -3.03 1.50 -19.24
CA VAL A 33 -3.73 2.66 -19.77
C VAL A 33 -4.71 3.22 -18.75
N GLU A 34 -4.93 4.54 -18.80
CA GLU A 34 -5.92 5.26 -17.98
C GLU A 34 -6.73 6.21 -18.89
N PRO A 35 -8.05 6.30 -18.78
CA PRO A 35 -8.83 7.28 -19.55
C PRO A 35 -8.68 8.68 -18.93
N VAL A 36 -8.06 9.61 -19.66
CA VAL A 36 -7.80 10.97 -19.16
C VAL A 36 -8.38 12.04 -20.09
N VAL A 37 -8.55 13.26 -19.57
CA VAL A 37 -9.02 14.42 -20.34
C VAL A 37 -7.84 15.25 -20.83
N ALA A 38 -7.83 15.64 -22.10
CA ALA A 38 -6.82 16.54 -22.66
C ALA A 38 -7.03 17.99 -22.19
N GLY A 39 -6.00 18.62 -21.62
CA GLY A 39 -6.05 20.03 -21.22
C GLY A 39 -5.79 21.01 -22.36
N VAL A 40 -5.20 20.53 -23.45
CA VAL A 40 -4.94 21.26 -24.70
C VAL A 40 -5.09 20.32 -25.89
N ARG A 41 -4.90 20.83 -27.11
CA ARG A 41 -4.84 19.98 -28.30
C ARG A 41 -3.56 19.14 -28.30
N LEU A 42 -3.69 17.82 -28.39
CA LEU A 42 -2.60 16.84 -28.34
C LEU A 42 -2.55 15.96 -29.60
N ARG A 43 -1.37 15.43 -29.90
CA ARG A 43 -1.11 14.51 -31.02
C ARG A 43 -1.02 13.05 -30.55
N PRO A 44 -1.43 12.07 -31.36
CA PRO A 44 -1.15 10.66 -31.09
C PRO A 44 0.35 10.42 -30.83
N GLY A 45 0.68 9.65 -29.80
CA GLY A 45 2.05 9.38 -29.37
C GLY A 45 2.77 10.53 -28.66
N GLU A 46 2.13 11.69 -28.49
CA GLU A 46 2.75 12.83 -27.80
C GLU A 46 2.98 12.53 -26.32
N ARG A 47 4.18 12.89 -25.82
CA ARG A 47 4.53 12.76 -24.41
C ARG A 47 3.76 13.75 -23.56
N VAL A 48 3.14 13.25 -22.50
CA VAL A 48 2.25 14.03 -21.63
C VAL A 48 2.43 13.68 -20.16
N LYS A 49 2.00 14.60 -19.30
CA LYS A 49 1.83 14.38 -17.86
C LYS A 49 0.45 14.86 -17.43
N ILE A 50 0.03 14.48 -16.23
CA ILE A 50 -1.20 14.99 -15.62
C ILE A 50 -0.88 16.23 -14.80
N GLU A 51 -1.56 17.33 -15.12
CA GLU A 51 -1.48 18.59 -14.38
C GLU A 51 -2.91 19.09 -14.13
N LYS A 52 -3.25 19.34 -12.86
CA LYS A 52 -4.60 19.77 -12.44
C LYS A 52 -5.73 18.88 -12.98
N GLY A 53 -5.48 17.56 -13.04
CA GLY A 53 -6.45 16.56 -13.50
C GLY A 53 -6.59 16.44 -15.02
N CYS A 54 -5.81 17.17 -15.81
CA CYS A 54 -5.83 17.09 -17.27
C CYS A 54 -4.44 16.71 -17.83
N ALA A 55 -4.42 16.04 -18.98
CA ALA A 55 -3.18 15.73 -19.68
C ALA A 55 -2.68 16.96 -20.45
N VAL A 56 -1.40 17.28 -20.26
CA VAL A 56 -0.71 18.40 -20.93
C VAL A 56 0.64 17.94 -21.51
N PRO A 57 1.18 18.60 -22.55
CA PRO A 57 2.47 18.24 -23.13
C PRO A 57 3.59 18.25 -22.10
N ALA A 58 4.41 17.23 -22.11
CA ALA A 58 5.57 17.08 -21.23
C ALA A 58 6.76 16.52 -22.01
N ARG A 59 7.97 16.88 -21.58
CA ARG A 59 9.20 16.36 -22.20
C ARG A 59 9.90 15.39 -21.26
N HIS A 60 10.72 15.93 -20.36
CA HIS A 60 11.58 15.15 -19.48
C HIS A 60 10.83 14.51 -18.31
N ASP A 61 9.72 15.10 -17.90
CA ASP A 61 8.85 14.69 -16.78
C ASP A 61 7.54 14.05 -17.26
N ALA A 62 7.50 13.59 -18.51
CA ALA A 62 6.35 12.89 -19.04
C ALA A 62 6.15 11.55 -18.29
N THR A 63 4.90 11.25 -17.93
CA THR A 63 4.52 10.00 -17.26
C THR A 63 3.81 9.03 -18.20
N GLY A 64 3.48 9.47 -19.42
CA GLY A 64 2.86 8.66 -20.45
C GLY A 64 2.85 9.32 -21.82
N ILE A 65 2.15 8.69 -22.73
CA ILE A 65 1.88 9.21 -24.08
C ILE A 65 0.39 9.18 -24.39
N VAL A 66 -0.04 10.02 -25.32
CA VAL A 66 -1.33 9.89 -25.99
C VAL A 66 -1.35 8.59 -26.77
N ASP A 67 -2.47 7.85 -26.71
CA ASP A 67 -2.72 6.66 -27.52
C ASP A 67 -2.18 6.82 -28.95
N PRO A 68 -1.12 6.07 -29.31
CA PRO A 68 -0.43 6.23 -30.58
C PRO A 68 -1.24 5.68 -31.76
N PHE A 69 -2.34 4.95 -31.51
CA PHE A 69 -3.18 4.35 -32.54
C PHE A 69 -4.34 5.23 -32.97
N LEU A 70 -4.52 6.41 -32.35
CA LEU A 70 -5.55 7.37 -32.74
C LEU A 70 -5.29 7.91 -34.16
N GLY A 71 -6.34 7.94 -34.98
CA GLY A 71 -6.28 8.45 -36.35
C GLY A 71 -6.25 9.99 -36.47
N GLY A 72 -6.36 10.72 -35.37
CA GLY A 72 -6.47 12.18 -35.37
C GLY A 72 -6.05 12.83 -34.06
N LEU A 73 -6.02 14.17 -34.07
CA LEU A 73 -5.68 14.97 -32.90
C LEU A 73 -6.76 14.85 -31.82
N VAL A 74 -6.34 14.86 -30.56
CA VAL A 74 -7.24 14.99 -29.41
C VAL A 74 -7.41 16.48 -29.10
N GLN A 75 -8.63 16.99 -29.14
CA GLN A 75 -8.93 18.39 -28.79
C GLN A 75 -9.01 18.57 -27.27
N SER A 76 -8.84 19.81 -26.82
CA SER A 76 -9.04 20.17 -25.41
C SER A 76 -10.42 19.74 -24.91
N GLY A 77 -10.47 19.14 -23.73
CA GLY A 77 -11.68 18.61 -23.10
C GLY A 77 -12.08 17.20 -23.56
N GLN A 78 -11.45 16.66 -24.61
CA GLN A 78 -11.74 15.29 -25.06
C GLN A 78 -11.01 14.25 -24.21
N ARG A 79 -11.62 13.07 -24.09
CA ARG A 79 -11.01 11.91 -23.44
C ARG A 79 -10.18 11.10 -24.43
N PHE A 80 -9.09 10.51 -23.94
CA PHE A 80 -8.26 9.57 -24.69
C PHE A 80 -7.61 8.56 -23.73
N TRP A 81 -7.08 7.46 -24.28
CA TRP A 81 -6.27 6.52 -23.52
C TRP A 81 -4.87 7.08 -23.28
N PHE A 82 -4.55 7.37 -22.03
CA PHE A 82 -3.20 7.67 -21.59
C PHE A 82 -2.43 6.37 -21.46
N VAL A 83 -1.42 6.16 -22.30
CA VAL A 83 -0.54 4.99 -22.21
C VAL A 83 0.59 5.34 -21.25
N VAL A 84 0.65 4.66 -20.11
CA VAL A 84 1.66 4.89 -19.09
C VAL A 84 3.04 4.49 -19.62
N LEU A 85 4.08 5.26 -19.29
CA LEU A 85 5.44 4.90 -19.70
C LEU A 85 5.85 3.55 -19.07
N PRO A 86 6.63 2.73 -19.80
CA PRO A 86 7.14 1.49 -19.25
C PRO A 86 7.93 1.72 -17.96
N ARG A 87 7.83 0.77 -17.02
CA ARG A 87 8.59 0.76 -15.76
C ARG A 87 8.31 1.94 -14.81
N THR A 88 7.18 2.64 -14.95
CA THR A 88 6.76 3.70 -14.01
C THR A 88 5.60 3.31 -13.10
N ILE A 89 4.98 2.14 -13.29
CA ILE A 89 3.92 1.61 -12.40
C ILE A 89 4.58 1.12 -11.12
N THR A 90 4.13 1.61 -9.97
CA THR A 90 4.69 1.25 -8.65
C THR A 90 3.94 0.10 -7.98
N SER A 91 2.67 -0.14 -8.33
CA SER A 91 1.89 -1.28 -7.86
C SER A 91 0.74 -1.60 -8.81
N LEU A 92 0.34 -2.87 -8.88
CA LEU A 92 -0.85 -3.36 -9.57
C LEU A 92 -1.63 -4.21 -8.56
N ARG A 93 -2.92 -3.91 -8.41
CA ARG A 93 -3.84 -4.70 -7.58
C ARG A 93 -4.84 -5.40 -8.48
N HIS A 94 -5.02 -6.70 -8.28
CA HIS A 94 -6.13 -7.43 -8.89
C HIS A 94 -7.35 -7.24 -8.01
N VAL A 95 -8.20 -6.28 -8.36
CA VAL A 95 -9.48 -6.09 -7.69
C VAL A 95 -10.45 -7.13 -8.22
N TRP A 96 -11.07 -7.88 -7.32
CA TRP A 96 -12.22 -8.73 -7.61
C TRP A 96 -13.46 -8.07 -7.02
N SER A 97 -14.59 -8.20 -7.70
CA SER A 97 -15.89 -7.73 -7.23
C SER A 97 -16.82 -8.93 -7.02
N HIS A 98 -17.67 -8.87 -6.00
CA HIS A 98 -18.72 -9.87 -5.77
C HIS A 98 -20.03 -9.18 -5.47
N PRO A 99 -21.18 -9.61 -6.04
CA PRO A 99 -22.46 -8.91 -5.91
C PRO A 99 -22.92 -8.62 -4.48
N SER A 100 -22.56 -9.48 -3.52
CA SER A 100 -22.90 -9.30 -2.10
C SER A 100 -21.98 -8.33 -1.33
N PHE A 101 -20.90 -7.84 -1.96
CA PHE A 101 -19.95 -6.90 -1.37
C PHE A 101 -19.90 -5.65 -2.27
N PRO A 102 -20.92 -4.77 -2.20
CA PRO A 102 -20.89 -3.53 -2.96
C PRO A 102 -19.67 -2.68 -2.56
N GLU A 103 -19.05 -2.00 -3.53
CA GLU A 103 -17.87 -1.14 -3.29
C GLU A 103 -18.15 -0.03 -2.27
N GLU A 104 -19.41 0.39 -2.17
CA GLU A 104 -19.90 1.30 -1.15
C GLU A 104 -20.83 0.54 -0.20
N ALA A 105 -20.36 0.34 1.03
CA ALA A 105 -21.23 -0.10 2.12
C ALA A 105 -22.17 1.06 2.48
N THR A 106 -23.40 1.04 1.96
CA THR A 106 -24.46 1.91 2.44
C THR A 106 -24.94 1.39 3.79
N PHE A 107 -24.47 1.99 4.87
CA PHE A 107 -25.08 1.81 6.19
C PHE A 107 -26.52 2.33 6.11
N HIS A 108 -27.48 1.42 6.06
CA HIS A 108 -28.87 1.78 6.31
C HIS A 108 -28.98 2.06 7.81
N ALA A 109 -29.03 3.34 8.19
CA ALA A 109 -29.23 3.78 9.58
C ALA A 109 -30.51 3.20 10.21
N ASP A 110 -31.44 2.69 9.39
CA ASP A 110 -32.72 2.12 9.80
C ASP A 110 -32.69 0.58 9.95
N ALA A 111 -31.58 -0.06 9.58
CA ALA A 111 -31.39 -1.50 9.72
C ALA A 111 -30.46 -1.77 10.91
N ASP A 112 -30.99 -1.59 12.12
CA ASP A 112 -30.85 -2.51 13.26
C ASP A 112 -31.19 -1.79 14.58
N GLU A 113 -32.43 -1.89 15.06
CA GLU A 113 -32.79 -1.54 16.45
C GLU A 113 -32.06 -2.44 17.48
N HIS A 114 -31.27 -3.42 17.05
CA HIS A 114 -30.46 -4.31 17.88
C HIS A 114 -28.94 -4.21 17.60
N TYR A 115 -28.48 -3.24 16.78
CA TYR A 115 -27.05 -2.97 16.67
C TYR A 115 -26.60 -2.15 17.87
N VAL A 116 -26.30 -2.86 18.95
CA VAL A 116 -25.49 -2.32 20.03
C VAL A 116 -24.06 -2.32 19.51
N ALA A 117 -23.55 -1.14 19.14
CA ALA A 117 -22.11 -0.96 18.96
C ALA A 117 -21.42 -1.64 20.15
N PRO A 118 -20.43 -2.54 19.95
CA PRO A 118 -19.82 -3.24 21.07
C PRO A 118 -19.37 -2.19 22.07
N ALA A 119 -19.81 -2.35 23.32
CA ALA A 119 -19.42 -1.45 24.39
C ALA A 119 -17.89 -1.29 24.34
N PRO A 120 -17.36 -0.07 24.56
CA PRO A 120 -15.92 0.12 24.62
C PRO A 120 -15.32 -0.96 25.51
N PRO A 121 -14.26 -1.65 25.07
CA PRO A 121 -13.81 -2.87 25.72
C PRO A 121 -13.58 -2.56 27.20
N ASN A 122 -14.21 -3.33 28.08
CA ASN A 122 -14.00 -3.16 29.51
C ASN A 122 -12.58 -3.65 29.88
N LYS A 123 -12.17 -3.39 31.12
CA LYS A 123 -10.83 -3.77 31.60
C LYS A 123 -10.53 -5.26 31.43
N GLU A 124 -11.51 -6.14 31.66
CA GLU A 124 -11.37 -7.59 31.55
C GLU A 124 -11.14 -8.04 30.10
N THR A 125 -11.93 -7.53 29.15
CA THR A 125 -11.78 -7.83 27.72
C THR A 125 -10.45 -7.32 27.17
N SER A 126 -10.03 -6.12 27.58
CA SER A 126 -8.76 -5.54 27.17
C SER A 126 -7.55 -6.31 27.73
N GLU A 127 -7.63 -6.76 28.98
CA GLU A 127 -6.59 -7.58 29.58
C GLU A 127 -6.46 -8.95 28.88
N ALA A 128 -7.59 -9.61 28.59
CA ALA A 128 -7.59 -10.86 27.87
C ALA A 128 -6.96 -10.73 26.47
N TRP A 129 -7.29 -9.65 25.75
CA TRP A 129 -6.70 -9.35 24.45
C TRP A 129 -5.18 -9.16 24.55
N LEU A 130 -4.71 -8.33 25.50
CA LEU A 130 -3.27 -8.07 25.69
C LEU A 130 -2.50 -9.35 26.05
N ARG A 131 -3.07 -10.21 26.89
CA ARG A 131 -2.45 -11.50 27.25
C ARG A 131 -2.34 -12.43 26.04
N GLU A 132 -3.36 -12.51 25.20
CA GLU A 132 -3.33 -13.33 23.99
C GLU A 132 -2.39 -12.75 22.93
N PHE A 133 -2.36 -11.42 22.77
CA PHE A 133 -1.42 -10.74 21.89
C PHE A 133 0.03 -11.02 22.28
N VAL A 134 0.39 -10.83 23.56
CA VAL A 134 1.75 -11.07 24.05
C VAL A 134 2.14 -12.54 23.90
N LYS A 135 1.22 -13.47 24.18
CA LYS A 135 1.44 -14.92 24.03
C LYS A 135 1.76 -15.34 22.59
N ASN A 136 1.20 -14.64 21.60
CA ASN A 136 1.39 -14.95 20.18
C ASN A 136 2.43 -14.04 19.50
N SER A 137 3.07 -13.15 20.26
CA SER A 137 4.11 -12.24 19.77
C SER A 137 5.48 -12.71 20.23
N ASP A 138 6.51 -12.43 19.43
CA ASP A 138 7.89 -12.71 19.82
C ASP A 138 8.41 -11.59 20.72
N CYS A 139 7.99 -11.63 21.98
CA CYS A 139 8.31 -10.61 22.98
C CYS A 139 8.28 -11.20 24.40
N PRO A 140 8.75 -10.46 25.41
CA PRO A 140 8.68 -10.90 26.80
C PRO A 140 7.25 -11.12 27.30
N GLY A 141 7.13 -11.76 28.47
CA GLY A 141 5.83 -12.06 29.07
C GLY A 141 5.01 -10.79 29.40
N TYR A 142 3.69 -10.98 29.55
CA TYR A 142 2.70 -9.92 29.72
C TYR A 142 3.11 -8.84 30.74
N GLU A 143 3.57 -9.25 31.93
CA GLU A 143 3.97 -8.30 32.98
C GLU A 143 5.14 -7.39 32.56
N ALA A 144 6.13 -7.94 31.84
CA ALA A 144 7.27 -7.18 31.35
C ALA A 144 6.86 -6.21 30.24
N VAL A 145 5.99 -6.64 29.33
CA VAL A 145 5.45 -5.79 28.25
C VAL A 145 4.61 -4.65 28.83
N MET A 146 3.75 -4.93 29.80
CA MET A 146 2.94 -3.90 30.46
C MET A 146 3.80 -2.92 31.27
N ALA A 147 4.82 -3.40 31.97
CA ALA A 147 5.76 -2.53 32.68
C ALA A 147 6.51 -1.60 31.71
N ALA A 148 6.95 -2.10 30.56
CA ALA A 148 7.62 -1.31 29.54
C ALA A 148 6.66 -0.30 28.87
N ALA A 149 5.41 -0.72 28.58
CA ALA A 149 4.40 0.11 27.94
C ALA A 149 3.88 1.28 28.81
N VAL A 150 4.11 1.23 30.12
CA VAL A 150 3.65 2.23 31.09
C VAL A 150 4.83 2.97 31.75
N GLY A 151 6.05 2.46 31.61
CA GLY A 151 7.23 2.97 32.31
C GLY A 151 7.72 4.33 31.79
N ASP A 152 8.10 5.21 32.72
CA ASP A 152 8.69 6.54 32.48
C ASP A 152 10.21 6.49 32.15
N GLY A 153 10.75 5.31 31.85
CA GLY A 153 12.18 5.12 31.57
C GLY A 153 12.54 5.58 30.17
N ALA A 154 13.34 6.66 30.06
CA ALA A 154 13.84 7.17 28.78
C ALA A 154 14.73 6.17 27.98
N GLU A 155 15.01 4.98 28.53
CA GLU A 155 15.77 3.90 27.89
C GLU A 155 14.88 2.75 27.36
N SER A 156 13.55 2.75 27.63
CA SER A 156 12.66 1.61 27.31
C SER A 156 11.87 1.74 26.01
N TRP A 157 11.91 2.88 25.32
CA TRP A 157 11.23 3.07 24.03
C TRP A 157 11.69 4.33 23.26
N ASP A 158 11.60 4.28 21.93
CA ASP A 158 11.52 5.46 21.06
C ASP A 158 10.16 5.51 20.34
N ASP A 159 9.97 6.44 19.40
CA ASP A 159 8.69 6.56 18.67
C ASP A 159 8.37 5.30 17.84
N ASP A 160 9.38 4.52 17.48
CA ASP A 160 9.27 3.35 16.63
C ASP A 160 9.35 2.02 17.39
N TYR A 161 10.07 1.96 18.51
CA TYR A 161 10.45 0.73 19.19
C TYR A 161 10.16 0.73 20.68
N LEU A 162 9.60 -0.37 21.18
CA LEU A 162 9.57 -0.74 22.60
C LEU A 162 10.73 -1.69 22.88
N HIS A 163 11.69 -1.28 23.71
CA HIS A 163 12.97 -1.96 23.91
C HIS A 163 12.93 -2.93 25.10
N PHE A 164 13.48 -4.13 24.90
CA PHE A 164 13.61 -5.18 25.92
C PHE A 164 15.04 -5.72 25.97
N ASN A 165 15.95 -4.95 26.58
CA ASN A 165 17.37 -5.27 26.65
C ASN A 165 17.64 -6.68 27.22
N GLY A 166 18.32 -7.52 26.44
CA GLY A 166 18.73 -8.86 26.86
C GLY A 166 17.62 -9.91 26.81
N GLN A 167 16.47 -9.59 26.23
CA GLN A 167 15.38 -10.52 25.94
C GLN A 167 15.05 -10.49 24.45
N ASP A 168 14.70 -11.64 23.88
CA ASP A 168 14.25 -11.66 22.48
C ASP A 168 12.92 -10.92 22.38
N ALA A 169 12.87 -9.95 21.46
CA ALA A 169 11.74 -9.09 21.24
C ALA A 169 11.80 -8.52 19.82
N HIS A 170 10.91 -8.99 18.95
CA HIS A 170 10.81 -8.51 17.59
C HIS A 170 9.40 -8.70 17.04
N GLY A 171 8.96 -7.78 16.18
CA GLY A 171 7.64 -7.84 15.57
C GLY A 171 6.88 -6.54 15.69
N LYS A 172 5.77 -6.46 14.97
CA LYS A 172 4.95 -5.24 14.87
C LYS A 172 3.94 -5.17 16.00
N ILE A 173 3.82 -3.99 16.61
CA ILE A 173 2.79 -3.65 17.59
C ILE A 173 1.62 -3.00 16.84
N PRO A 174 0.40 -3.58 16.87
CA PRO A 174 -0.76 -2.97 16.24
C PRO A 174 -1.24 -1.74 17.04
N PRO A 175 -1.83 -0.71 16.40
CA PRO A 175 -2.28 0.50 17.12
C PRO A 175 -3.27 0.22 18.27
N GLU A 176 -4.15 -0.77 18.11
CA GLU A 176 -5.15 -1.16 19.11
C GLU A 176 -4.55 -1.70 20.42
N PHE A 177 -3.29 -2.16 20.39
CA PHE A 177 -2.55 -2.56 21.59
C PHE A 177 -2.53 -1.42 22.61
N TRP A 178 -2.25 -0.20 22.16
CA TRP A 178 -2.13 0.96 23.03
C TRP A 178 -3.48 1.37 23.63
N ASP A 179 -4.57 1.21 22.88
CA ASP A 179 -5.91 1.50 23.39
C ASP A 179 -6.29 0.52 24.51
N HIS A 180 -5.92 -0.76 24.37
CA HIS A 180 -6.10 -1.74 25.44
C HIS A 180 -5.19 -1.47 26.65
N VAL A 181 -3.95 -1.02 26.45
CA VAL A 181 -3.05 -0.61 27.55
C VAL A 181 -3.68 0.55 28.33
N GLU A 182 -4.18 1.58 27.65
CA GLU A 182 -4.85 2.72 28.30
C GLU A 182 -6.08 2.28 29.11
N VAL A 183 -6.89 1.36 28.58
CA VAL A 183 -8.06 0.82 29.28
C VAL A 183 -7.67 0.03 30.54
N VAL A 184 -6.66 -0.84 30.45
CA VAL A 184 -6.25 -1.70 31.57
C VAL A 184 -5.59 -0.91 32.68
N THR A 185 -4.76 0.07 32.30
CA THR A 185 -3.93 0.85 33.22
C THR A 185 -4.63 2.09 33.74
N GLY A 186 -5.63 2.61 33.00
CA GLY A 186 -6.26 3.90 33.24
C GLY A 186 -5.31 5.08 32.97
N GLN A 187 -4.14 4.84 32.40
CA GLN A 187 -3.14 5.86 32.08
C GLN A 187 -3.18 6.19 30.60
N LYS A 188 -3.06 7.47 30.24
CA LYS A 188 -3.00 7.88 28.84
C LYS A 188 -1.58 7.72 28.32
N ILE A 189 -1.42 6.97 27.23
CA ILE A 189 -0.10 6.69 26.68
C ILE A 189 0.24 7.72 25.60
N THR A 190 1.25 8.55 25.88
CA THR A 190 1.65 9.65 24.99
C THR A 190 2.60 9.23 23.88
N LYS A 191 3.27 8.08 24.02
CA LYS A 191 4.21 7.51 23.04
C LYS A 191 3.78 6.10 22.68
N ARG A 192 3.61 5.82 21.39
CA ARG A 192 3.03 4.56 20.90
C ARG A 192 3.96 3.92 19.88
N ALA A 193 4.92 3.13 20.37
CA ALA A 193 5.84 2.39 19.52
C ALA A 193 5.11 1.44 18.56
N ILE A 194 5.72 1.21 17.40
CA ILE A 194 5.16 0.38 16.31
C ILE A 194 5.84 -0.99 16.19
N TYR A 195 6.98 -1.20 16.87
CA TYR A 195 7.73 -2.45 16.87
C TYR A 195 8.26 -2.81 18.26
N PHE A 196 8.48 -4.10 18.49
CA PHE A 196 9.35 -4.59 19.56
C PHE A 196 10.80 -4.61 19.10
N SER A 197 11.74 -4.36 20.01
CA SER A 197 13.18 -4.49 19.76
C SER A 197 13.87 -5.09 20.98
N CYS A 198 14.76 -6.05 20.77
CA CYS A 198 15.58 -6.67 21.82
C CYS A 198 16.63 -5.72 22.42
N GLY A 199 16.80 -4.51 21.88
CA GLY A 199 17.82 -3.55 22.29
C GLY A 199 19.24 -4.06 22.01
N CYS A 200 20.20 -3.17 21.81
CA CYS A 200 21.62 -3.53 21.66
C CYS A 200 22.42 -3.07 22.87
#